data_AF-A0A3D3P9R3-F1
#
_entry.id   AF-A0A3D3P9R3-F1
#
_cell.length_a   1.000
_cell.length_b   1.000
_cell.length_c   1.000
_cell.angle_alpha   90.00
_cell.angle_beta   90.00
_cell.angle_gamma   90.00
#
_symmetry.space_group_name_H-M   'P 1'
#
loop_
_entity.id
_entity.type
_entity.pdbx_description
1 polymer ?
#
loop_
_entity_poly.entity_id
_entity_poly.type
_entity_poly.pdbx_seq_one_letter_code
_entity_poly.pdbx_strand_id
1 'polypeptide(L)' 'YAGRKNWGLPQVNVTIDLITEEGKTIFSRKIELHGDLDEDQTKRLLSVANACPLHKILSHSIEINTELSY' A
#
# COMPACT_ATOMS: atom_id res chain seq x y z
N TYR A 1 2.10 10.32 7.04
CA TYR A 1 2.58 9.96 8.40
C TYR A 1 3.94 10.60 8.69
N ALA A 2 4.98 10.29 7.91
CA ALA A 2 6.34 10.82 8.07
C ALA A 2 6.39 12.35 8.21
N GLY A 3 5.69 13.10 7.33
CA GLY A 3 5.64 14.56 7.41
C GLY A 3 5.11 15.12 8.74
N ARG A 4 4.13 14.44 9.39
CA ARG A 4 3.64 14.85 10.72
C ARG A 4 4.66 14.62 11.84
N LYS A 5 5.62 13.71 11.62
CA LYS A 5 6.70 13.37 12.55
C LYS A 5 8.01 14.09 12.19
N ASN A 6 7.99 14.92 11.14
CA ASN A 6 9.15 15.64 10.61
C ASN A 6 10.34 14.74 10.26
N TRP A 7 10.06 13.52 9.76
CA TRP A 7 11.09 12.59 9.31
C TRP A 7 11.64 12.97 7.94
N GLY A 8 12.94 12.78 7.74
CA GLY A 8 13.69 13.14 6.53
C GLY A 8 13.42 12.20 5.34
N LEU A 9 12.15 12.12 4.92
CA LEU A 9 11.69 11.27 3.82
C LEU A 9 11.17 12.15 2.67
N PRO A 10 12.07 12.71 1.84
CA PRO A 10 11.69 13.58 0.73
C PRO A 10 10.90 12.88 -0.37
N GLN A 11 11.10 11.58 -0.60
CA GLN A 11 10.42 10.87 -1.68
C GLN A 11 10.01 9.45 -1.27
N VAL A 12 8.81 9.06 -1.70
CA VAL A 12 8.29 7.71 -1.58
C VAL A 12 7.76 7.29 -2.95
N ASN A 13 8.27 6.18 -3.48
CA ASN A 13 7.77 5.58 -4.71
C ASN A 13 6.97 4.32 -4.35
N VAL A 14 5.80 4.16 -4.95
CA VAL A 14 4.96 2.98 -4.77
C VAL A 14 4.59 2.45 -6.15
N THR A 15 4.98 1.22 -6.43
CA THR A 15 4.60 0.50 -7.65
C THR A 15 3.60 -0.59 -7.29
N ILE A 16 2.54 -0.70 -8.08
CA ILE A 16 1.49 -1.70 -7.90
C ILE A 16 1.38 -2.52 -9.17
N ASP A 17 1.39 -3.83 -9.01
CA ASP A 17 1.16 -4.79 -10.09
C ASP A 17 -0.02 -5.69 -9.73
N LEU A 18 -0.90 -5.91 -10.70
CA LEU A 18 -2.02 -6.84 -10.62
C LEU A 18 -1.74 -8.00 -11.57
N ILE A 19 -1.50 -9.17 -11.00
CA ILE A 19 -1.19 -10.38 -11.76
C ILE A 19 -2.36 -11.35 -11.59
N THR A 20 -2.80 -11.98 -12.66
CA THR A 20 -3.80 -13.06 -12.56
C THR A 20 -3.13 -14.38 -12.88
N GLU A 21 -3.04 -15.26 -11.89
CA GLU A 21 -2.43 -16.59 -12.01
C GLU A 21 -3.36 -17.63 -11.37
N GLU A 22 -3.61 -18.73 -12.08
CA GLU A 22 -4.45 -19.85 -11.59
C GLU A 22 -5.82 -19.44 -11.04
N GLY A 23 -6.44 -18.41 -11.64
CA GLY A 23 -7.72 -17.86 -11.20
C GLY A 23 -7.67 -17.03 -9.92
N LYS A 24 -6.47 -16.69 -9.42
CA LYS A 24 -6.24 -15.76 -8.32
C LYS A 24 -5.67 -14.45 -8.84
N THR A 25 -6.17 -13.35 -8.30
CA THR A 25 -5.56 -12.03 -8.50
C THR A 25 -4.54 -11.79 -7.39
N ILE A 26 -3.27 -11.65 -7.78
CA ILE A 26 -2.16 -11.26 -6.91
C ILE A 26 -2.00 -9.75 -7.02
N PHE A 27 -2.23 -9.06 -5.90
CA PHE A 27 -1.94 -7.64 -5.73
C PHE A 27 -0.53 -7.50 -5.16
N SER A 28 0.44 -7.17 -6.00
CA SER A 28 1.82 -6.91 -5.59
C SER A 28 2.04 -5.42 -5.39
N ARG A 29 2.74 -5.05 -4.33
CA ARG A 29 3.10 -3.67 -4.03
C ARG A 29 4.56 -3.58 -3.63
N LYS A 30 5.32 -2.75 -4.33
CA LYS A 30 6.69 -2.37 -4.00
C LYS A 30 6.69 -0.95 -3.44
N ILE A 31 7.29 -0.75 -2.26
CA ILE A 31 7.46 0.58 -1.64
C ILE A 31 8.94 0.88 -1.56
N GLU A 32 9.35 2.01 -2.11
CA GLU A 32 10.72 2.51 -2.07
C GLU A 32 10.72 3.83 -1.30
N LEU A 33 11.53 3.88 -0.25
CA LEU A 33 11.67 5.02 0.65
C LEU A 33 13.02 5.68 0.36
N HIS A 34 13.01 6.94 -0.06
CA HIS A 34 14.22 7.71 -0.31
C HIS A 34 14.32 8.81 0.75
N GLY A 35 15.28 8.66 1.66
CA GLY A 35 15.47 9.55 2.79
C GLY A 35 16.42 9.00 3.84
N ASP A 36 16.69 9.81 4.85
CA ASP A 36 17.47 9.41 6.03
C ASP A 36 16.52 8.89 7.11
N LEU A 37 16.38 7.57 7.14
CA LEU A 37 15.50 6.85 8.05
C LEU A 37 16.28 5.77 8.78
N ASP A 38 16.10 5.70 10.09
CA ASP A 38 16.58 4.56 10.86
C ASP A 38 15.67 3.32 10.66
N GLU A 39 16.10 2.19 11.22
CA GLU A 39 15.40 0.92 11.10
C GLU A 39 13.99 0.95 11.74
N ASP A 40 13.83 1.63 12.87
CA ASP A 40 12.57 1.73 13.59
C ASP A 40 11.57 2.62 12.83
N GLN A 41 12.05 3.70 12.24
CA GLN A 41 11.27 4.57 11.36
C GLN A 41 10.78 3.79 10.13
N THR A 42 11.66 3.01 9.50
CA THR A 42 11.33 2.17 8.34
C THR A 42 10.28 1.11 8.70
N LYS A 43 10.47 0.38 9.81
CA LYS A 43 9.49 -0.59 10.34
C LYS A 43 8.14 0.07 10.61
N ARG A 44 8.14 1.29 11.16
CA ARG A 44 6.92 2.03 11.43
C ARG A 44 6.20 2.46 10.17
N LEU A 45 6.91 2.92 9.15
CA LEU A 45 6.32 3.29 7.85
C LEU A 45 5.72 2.06 7.16
N LEU A 46 6.37 0.91 7.23
CA LEU A 46 5.83 -0.35 6.72
C LEU A 46 4.53 -0.73 7.44
N SER A 47 4.49 -0.63 8.78
CA SER A 47 3.27 -0.86 9.55
C SER A 47 2.13 0.07 9.13
N VAL A 48 2.43 1.36 8.91
CA VAL A 48 1.45 2.34 8.41
C VAL A 48 0.98 1.97 6.99
N ALA A 49 1.88 1.54 6.11
CA ALA A 49 1.53 1.12 4.75
C ALA A 49 0.65 -0.14 4.73
N ASN A 50 0.83 -1.06 5.69
CA ASN A 50 -0.01 -2.25 5.85
C ASN A 50 -1.36 -1.95 6.52
N ALA A 51 -1.45 -0.84 7.26
CA ALA A 51 -2.72 -0.33 7.77
C ALA A 51 -3.56 0.39 6.71
N CYS A 52 -3.08 0.50 5.46
CA CYS A 52 -3.78 1.17 4.36
C CYS A 52 -5.17 0.52 4.14
N PRO A 53 -6.26 1.32 4.07
CA PRO A 53 -7.62 0.81 3.88
C PRO A 53 -7.75 -0.10 2.65
N LEU A 54 -7.01 0.16 1.58
CA LEU A 54 -7.02 -0.66 0.38
C LEU A 54 -6.52 -2.08 0.64
N HIS A 55 -5.44 -2.24 1.42
CA HIS A 55 -4.96 -3.58 1.80
C HIS A 55 -6.01 -4.33 2.62
N LYS A 56 -6.70 -3.63 3.54
CA LYS A 56 -7.79 -4.23 4.33
C LYS A 56 -8.98 -4.65 3.46
N ILE A 57 -9.34 -3.85 2.46
CA ILE A 57 -10.41 -4.19 1.52
C ILE A 57 -10.01 -5.43 0.72
N LEU A 58 -8.78 -5.47 0.19
CA LEU A 58 -8.25 -6.58 -0.62
C LEU A 58 -7.94 -7.85 0.18
N SER A 59 -7.84 -7.78 1.52
CA SER A 59 -7.55 -8.93 2.37
C SER A 59 -8.79 -9.71 2.82
N HIS A 60 -10.00 -9.27 2.45
CA HIS A 60 -11.27 -9.94 2.79
C HIS A 60 -12.00 -10.38 1.50
N SER A 61 -13.11 -11.10 1.66
CA SER A 61 -14.08 -11.29 0.58
C SER A 61 -14.61 -9.92 0.14
N ILE A 62 -14.46 -9.60 -1.14
CA ILE A 62 -14.97 -8.37 -1.73
C ILE A 62 -16.21 -8.72 -2.54
N GLU A 63 -17.32 -8.05 -2.24
CA GLU A 63 -18.51 -8.03 -3.08
C GLU A 63 -18.47 -6.78 -3.96
N ILE A 64 -18.58 -6.95 -5.28
CA ILE A 64 -18.60 -5.84 -6.24
C ILE A 64 -19.99 -5.79 -6.86
N ASN A 65 -20.74 -4.73 -6.56
CA ASN A 65 -22.03 -4.43 -7.18
C ASN A 65 -21.83 -3.30 -8.20
N THR A 66 -22.15 -3.59 -9.46
CA THR A 66 -22.04 -2.62 -10.57
C THR A 66 -23.42 -2.37 -11.15
N GLU A 67 -23.84 -1.12 -11.22
CA GLU A 67 -25.09 -0.70 -11.84
C GLU A 67 -24.79 0.25 -13.01
N LEU A 68 -25.53 0.08 -14.11
CA LEU A 68 -25.49 0.98 -15.27
C LEU A 68 -26.84 1.69 -15.36
N SER A 69 -26.84 3.02 -15.30
CA SER A 69 -28.03 3.86 -15.40
C SER A 69 -27.96 4.75 -16.65
N TYR A 70 -29.11 4.98 -17.31
CA TYR A 70 -29.28 5.88 -18.46
C TYR A 70 -29.92 7.21 -18.05
#